data_AF-A0A7X2TWU9-F1
#
_entry.id   AF-A0A7X2TWU9-F1
#
_cell.length_a   1.000
_cell.length_b   1.000
_cell.length_c   1.000
_cell.angle_alpha   90.00
_cell.angle_beta   90.00
_cell.angle_gamma   90.00
#
_symmetry.space_group_name_H-M   'P 1'
#
loop_
_entity.id
_entity.type
_entity.pdbx_description
1 polymer ?
#
loop_
_entity_poly.entity_id
_entity_poly.type
_entity_poly.pdbx_seq_one_letter_code
_entity_poly.pdbx_strand_id
1 'polypeptide(L)' 'MRSPQTKPPRFAVCVRNAGYNACLEVRKLYPVVEDLDAQSNGLIRVIDESGEDYVYPNGLFGLEKVTRTK' A
#
# COMPACT_ATOMS: atom_id res chain seq x y z
N MET A 1 27.40 -4.32 -3.42
CA MET A 1 26.13 -4.90 -3.90
C MET A 1 25.29 -5.26 -2.69
N ARG A 2 24.26 -4.47 -2.35
CA ARG A 2 23.40 -4.75 -1.20
C ARG A 2 22.39 -5.83 -1.60
N SER A 3 22.48 -7.00 -0.99
CA SER A 3 21.44 -8.02 -1.04
C SER A 3 20.12 -7.41 -0.57
N PRO A 4 19.02 -7.46 -1.35
CA PRO A 4 17.73 -7.04 -0.83
C PRO A 4 17.33 -8.06 0.23
N GLN A 5 17.25 -7.63 1.48
CA GLN A 5 16.57 -8.39 2.53
C GLN A 5 15.09 -8.45 2.11
N THR A 6 14.68 -9.55 1.48
CA THR A 6 13.31 -9.71 0.95
C THR A 6 12.35 -10.00 2.08
N LYS A 7 11.97 -8.96 2.82
CA LYS A 7 10.74 -9.00 3.59
C LYS A 7 9.59 -9.38 2.65
N PRO A 8 8.63 -10.21 3.10
CA PRO A 8 7.49 -10.55 2.27
C PRO A 8 6.77 -9.27 1.83
N PRO A 9 6.38 -9.15 0.55
CA PRO A 9 5.70 -7.97 0.05
C PRO A 9 4.40 -7.78 0.83
N ARG A 10 4.20 -6.56 1.35
CA ARG A 10 2.96 -6.15 2.01
C ARG A 10 2.03 -5.57 0.97
N PHE A 11 0.75 -5.90 1.08
CA PHE A 11 -0.28 -5.34 0.22
C PHE A 11 -1.37 -4.69 1.06
N ALA A 12 -1.98 -3.66 0.50
CA ALA A 12 -3.11 -2.97 1.05
C ALA A 12 -4.27 -3.08 0.06
N VAL A 13 -5.44 -3.51 0.54
CA VAL A 13 -6.67 -3.48 -0.25
C VAL A 13 -7.34 -2.12 -0.05
N CYS A 14 -7.65 -1.42 -1.13
CA CYS A 14 -8.46 -0.21 -1.02
C CYS A 14 -9.90 -0.59 -0.66
N VAL A 15 -10.38 -0.20 0.52
CA VAL A 15 -11.76 -0.49 0.98
C VAL A 15 -12.73 0.64 0.64
N ARG A 16 -12.20 1.85 0.42
CA ARG A 16 -12.95 3.04 -0.01
C ARG A 16 -11.99 4.04 -0.65
N ASN A 17 -12.48 4.80 -1.63
CA ASN A 17 -11.69 5.76 -2.40
C ASN A 17 -12.32 7.17 -2.42
N ALA A 18 -13.13 7.51 -1.41
CA ALA A 18 -13.81 8.80 -1.35
C ALA A 18 -12.81 9.96 -1.45
N GLY A 19 -12.98 10.83 -2.45
CA GLY A 19 -12.06 11.94 -2.74
C GLY A 19 -10.86 11.59 -3.62
N TYR A 20 -10.70 10.31 -3.98
CA TYR A 20 -9.56 9.79 -4.75
C TYR A 20 -10.00 8.83 -5.88
N ASN A 21 -11.23 8.98 -6.38
CA ASN A 21 -11.83 8.09 -7.38
C ASN A 21 -11.03 7.96 -8.70
N ALA A 22 -10.21 8.98 -9.02
CA ALA A 22 -9.36 8.97 -10.21
C ALA A 22 -8.03 8.22 -10.01
N CYS A 23 -7.61 7.98 -8.75
CA CYS A 23 -6.32 7.37 -8.42
C CYS A 23 -6.46 5.99 -7.76
N LEU A 24 -7.57 5.77 -7.03
CA LEU A 24 -7.80 4.56 -6.25
C LEU A 24 -9.03 3.81 -6.73
N GLU A 25 -8.90 2.50 -6.84
CA GLU A 25 -9.95 1.56 -7.20
C GLU A 25 -10.30 0.67 -6.00
N VAL A 26 -11.57 0.67 -5.61
CA VAL A 26 -12.05 -0.10 -4.46
C VAL A 26 -11.95 -1.60 -4.76
N ARG A 27 -11.50 -2.39 -3.77
CA ARG A 27 -11.17 -3.83 -3.84
C ARG A 27 -9.91 -4.18 -4.65
N LYS A 28 -9.18 -3.19 -5.15
CA LYS A 28 -7.85 -3.40 -5.75
C LYS A 28 -6.78 -3.51 -4.67
N LEU A 29 -5.82 -4.39 -4.91
CA LEU A 29 -4.63 -4.58 -4.06
C LEU A 29 -3.50 -3.69 -4.56
N TYR A 30 -2.87 -2.98 -3.65
CA TYR A 30 -1.74 -2.09 -3.92
C TYR A 30 -0.52 -2.54 -3.10
N PRO A 31 0.68 -2.66 -3.69
CA PRO A 31 1.92 -2.87 -2.94
C PRO A 31 2.16 -1.73 -1.96
N VAL A 32 2.60 -2.06 -0.75
CA VAL A 32 2.90 -1.07 0.30
C VAL A 32 4.40 -0.89 0.45
N VAL A 33 4.84 0.35 0.48
CA VAL A 33 6.22 0.73 0.81
C VAL A 33 6.29 1.03 2.31
N GLU A 34 7.29 0.46 3.00
CA GLU A 34 7.52 0.81 4.41
C GLU A 34 8.02 2.25 4.51
N ASP A 35 7.15 3.13 5.01
CA ASP A 35 7.44 4.54 5.26
C ASP A 35 7.02 4.87 6.70
N LEU A 36 8.00 5.03 7.59
CA LEU A 36 7.76 5.28 9.02
C LEU A 36 7.20 6.68 9.28
N ASP A 37 7.61 7.67 8.49
CA ASP A 37 7.13 9.04 8.59
C ASP A 37 5.66 9.11 8.18
N ALA A 38 5.28 8.49 7.05
CA ALA A 38 3.88 8.39 6.64
C ALA A 38 3.04 7.68 7.71
N GLN A 39 3.52 6.54 8.23
CA GLN A 39 2.81 5.78 9.26
C GLN A 39 2.58 6.60 10.54
N SER A 40 3.60 7.35 10.99
CA SER A 40 3.49 8.23 12.17
C SER A 40 2.42 9.31 11.99
N ASN A 41 2.17 9.74 10.74
CA ASN A 41 1.16 10.71 10.38
C ASN A 41 -0.20 10.10 10.00
N GLY A 42 -0.41 8.80 10.19
CA GLY A 42 -1.67 8.13 9.82
C GLY A 42 -1.85 7.97 8.30
N LEU A 43 -0.75 7.95 7.56
CA LEU A 43 -0.71 7.80 6.11
C LEU A 43 -0.13 6.43 5.72
N ILE A 44 -0.36 6.03 4.47
CA ILE A 44 0.19 4.83 3.86
C ILE A 44 0.78 5.18 2.50
N ARG A 45 1.99 4.69 2.22
CA ARG A 45 2.65 4.80 0.92
C ARG A 45 2.41 3.54 0.11
N VAL A 46 1.73 3.67 -1.03
CA VAL A 46 1.38 2.57 -1.92
C VAL A 46 1.90 2.81 -3.33
N ILE A 47 2.13 1.74 -4.08
CA ILE A 47 2.54 1.79 -5.48
C ILE A 47 1.31 1.58 -6.36
N ASP A 48 1.09 2.44 -7.36
CA ASP A 48 -0.02 2.29 -8.32
C ASP A 48 0.38 1.43 -9.53
N GLU A 49 -0.48 1.35 -10.56
CA GLU A 49 -0.22 0.61 -11.80
C GLU A 49 0.87 1.23 -12.68
N SER A 50 1.16 2.53 -12.51
CA SER A 50 2.33 3.17 -13.13
C SER A 50 3.66 2.69 -12.52
N GLY A 51 3.64 2.07 -11.33
CA GLY A 51 4.85 1.75 -10.59
C GLY A 51 5.40 2.90 -9.74
N GLU A 52 4.68 4.03 -9.68
CA GLU A 52 5.03 5.20 -8.88
C GLU A 52 4.45 5.07 -7.46
N ASP A 53 5.14 5.65 -6.47
CA ASP A 53 4.68 5.64 -5.08
C ASP A 53 3.89 6.90 -4.71
N TYR A 54 2.75 6.68 -4.08
CA TYR A 54 1.84 7.73 -3.61
C TYR A 54 1.46 7.55 -2.15
N VAL A 55 1.22 8.66 -1.46
CA VAL A 55 0.85 8.68 -0.04
C VAL A 55 -0.63 9.05 0.11
N TYR A 56 -1.35 8.22 0.85
CA TYR A 56 -2.78 8.40 1.12
C TYR A 56 -3.12 8.23 2.60
N PRO A 57 -4.29 8.69 3.07
CA PRO A 57 -4.77 8.35 4.40
C PRO A 57 -4.89 6.83 4.59
N ASN A 58 -4.32 6.30 5.67
CA ASN A 58 -4.32 4.84 5.92
C ASN A 58 -5.73 4.25 6.04
N GLY A 59 -6.70 5.04 6.51
CA GLY A 59 -8.08 4.62 6.70
C GLY A 59 -8.86 4.39 5.41
N LEU A 60 -8.27 4.61 4.23
CA LEU A 60 -8.82 4.18 2.94
C LEU A 60 -8.53 2.71 2.64
N PHE A 61 -7.61 2.09 3.39
CA PHE A 61 -7.08 0.76 3.11
C PHE A 61 -7.25 -0.22 4.27
N GLY A 62 -7.42 -1.49 3.92
CA GLY A 62 -7.20 -2.63 4.82
C GLY A 62 -5.81 -3.20 4.57
N LEU A 63 -4.99 -3.35 5.61
CA LEU A 63 -3.70 -4.03 5.49
C LEU A 63 -3.91 -5.54 5.42
N GLU A 64 -3.53 -6.16 4.30
CA GLU A 64 -3.60 -7.61 4.16
C GLU A 64 -2.20 -8.21 4.30
N LYS A 65 -2.04 -9.08 5.29
CA LYS A 65 -0.84 -9.93 5.37
C LYS A 65 -1.01 -11.03 4.35
N VAL A 66 -0.44 -10.84 3.16
CA VAL A 66 -0.38 -11.91 2.16
C VAL A 66 0.54 -13.01 2.69
N THR A 67 -0.08 -14.02 3.29
CA THR A 67 0.58 -15.23 3.71
C THR A 67 0.52 -16.15 2.50
N ARG A 68 1.66 -16.46 1.86
CA ARG A 68 1.69 -17.42 0.75
C ARG A 68 1.22 -18.77 1.30
N THR A 69 -0.03 -19.13 1.03
CA THR A 69 -0.53 -20.49 1.25
C THR A 69 0.08 -21.37 0.17
N LYS A 70 0.78 -22.43 0.58
CA LYS A 70 1.45 -23.40 -0.29
C LYS A 70 0.49 -24.52 -0.67
#